data_AF-A0A0P9MZA2-F1
#
_entry.id   AF-A0A0P9MZA2-F1
#
_cell.length_a   1.000
_cell.length_b   1.000
_cell.length_c   1.000
_cell.angle_alpha   90.00
_cell.angle_beta   90.00
_cell.angle_gamma   90.00
#
_symmetry.space_group_name_H-M   'P 1'
#
loop_
_entity.id
_entity.type
_entity.pdbx_description
1 polymer ?
#
loop_
_entity_poly.entity_id
_entity_poly.type
_entity_poly.pdbx_seq_one_letter_code
_entity_poly.pdbx_strand_id
1 'polypeptide(L)'
;MKHIFFTWLFAFSLTATAAQQSLNLPSCDIQNQQEIAGETGGQISDPGQAHISVRANVLSADISTSRKGGRITEVEAQRMVKRVENVRNETNRFVEQQGFLSAAEKASFDREFDAIAMQLCR
;
A
#
# COMPACT_ATOMS: atom_id res chain seq x y z
N MET A 1 9.28 13.48 70.92
CA MET A 1 10.27 12.70 70.17
C MET A 1 9.49 11.63 69.38
N LYS A 2 9.02 11.97 68.17
CA LYS A 2 9.62 11.67 66.85
C LYS A 2 9.76 10.17 66.62
N HIS A 3 8.86 9.51 65.87
CA HIS A 3 9.14 8.37 64.97
C HIS A 3 8.02 8.24 63.92
N ILE A 4 8.26 8.71 62.69
CA ILE A 4 8.52 7.94 61.44
C ILE A 4 7.23 7.40 60.81
N PHE A 5 6.67 8.19 59.89
CA PHE A 5 5.70 7.74 58.90
C PHE A 5 6.43 6.91 57.84
N PHE A 6 6.06 5.64 57.70
CA PHE A 6 6.57 4.76 56.64
C PHE A 6 5.58 4.79 55.47
N THR A 7 5.81 5.70 54.52
CA THR A 7 4.97 5.84 53.32
C THR A 7 5.39 4.79 52.29
N TRP A 8 4.53 3.80 52.07
CA TRP A 8 4.72 2.78 51.02
C TRP A 8 4.29 3.37 49.67
N LEU A 9 5.26 3.67 48.81
CA LEU A 9 5.03 4.06 47.42
C LEU A 9 4.80 2.81 46.57
N PHE A 10 3.53 2.49 46.31
CA PHE A 10 3.16 1.55 45.26
C PHE A 10 3.43 2.18 43.89
N ALA A 11 4.50 1.77 43.23
CA ALA A 11 4.74 2.08 41.82
C ALA A 11 3.81 1.19 40.96
N PHE A 12 2.70 1.77 40.49
CA PHE A 12 1.83 1.10 39.52
C PHE A 12 2.44 1.22 38.13
N SER A 13 3.22 0.21 37.74
CA SER A 13 3.80 0.13 36.40
C SER A 13 2.71 -0.18 35.38
N LEU A 14 2.11 0.85 34.78
CA LEU A 14 1.24 0.71 33.61
C LEU A 14 2.08 0.25 32.42
N THR A 15 2.17 -1.06 32.21
CA THR A 15 2.65 -1.61 30.93
C THR A 15 1.57 -1.33 29.88
N ALA A 16 1.64 -0.19 29.21
CA ALA A 16 0.83 0.09 28.04
C ALA A 16 1.27 -0.86 26.92
N THR A 17 0.57 -1.98 26.78
CA THR A 17 0.68 -2.83 25.59
C THR A 17 -0.03 -2.08 24.46
N ALA A 18 0.74 -1.34 23.65
CA ALA A 18 0.22 -0.78 22.41
C ALA A 18 -0.13 -1.96 21.50
N ALA A 19 -1.40 -2.36 21.46
CA ALA A 19 -1.89 -3.33 20.51
C ALA A 19 -1.56 -2.80 19.11
N GLN A 20 -0.72 -3.54 18.37
CA GLN A 20 -0.34 -3.20 17.01
C GLN A 20 -1.61 -3.20 16.16
N GLN A 21 -2.19 -2.02 15.91
CA GLN A 21 -3.35 -1.91 15.02
C GLN A 21 -2.97 -2.53 13.68
N SER A 22 -3.74 -3.53 13.24
CA SER A 22 -3.66 -4.04 11.88
C SER A 22 -3.99 -2.87 10.97
N LEU A 23 -3.04 -2.46 10.12
CA LEU A 23 -3.34 -1.50 9.06
C LEU A 23 -4.30 -2.22 8.12
N ASN A 24 -5.54 -1.76 8.05
CA ASN A 24 -6.50 -2.26 7.08
C ASN A 24 -6.15 -1.65 5.72
N LEU A 25 -5.25 -2.31 4.99
CA LEU A 25 -4.73 -1.86 3.71
C LEU A 25 -5.63 -2.41 2.59
N PRO A 26 -6.31 -1.56 1.79
CA PRO A 26 -7.16 -2.01 0.69
C PRO A 26 -6.43 -2.88 -0.35
N SER A 27 -5.11 -2.70 -0.52
CA SER A 27 -4.30 -3.54 -1.40
C SER A 27 -4.22 -5.01 -0.97
N CYS A 28 -4.56 -5.35 0.27
CA CYS A 28 -4.55 -6.73 0.76
C CYS A 28 -5.74 -7.57 0.28
N ASP A 29 -6.82 -6.94 -0.19
CA ASP A 29 -7.94 -7.64 -0.82
C ASP A 29 -7.66 -7.82 -2.32
N ILE A 30 -6.84 -8.81 -2.65
CA ILE A 30 -6.38 -9.06 -4.04
C ILE A 30 -7.56 -9.24 -5.00
N GLN A 31 -8.59 -9.99 -4.58
CA GLN A 31 -9.74 -10.27 -5.45
C GLN A 31 -10.47 -8.99 -5.81
N ASN A 32 -10.80 -8.17 -4.80
CA ASN A 32 -11.44 -6.89 -5.06
C ASN A 32 -10.53 -5.98 -5.89
N GLN A 33 -9.23 -5.91 -5.59
CA GLN A 33 -8.28 -5.08 -6.34
C GLN A 33 -8.20 -5.43 -7.83
N GLN A 34 -8.24 -6.72 -8.19
CA GLN A 34 -8.22 -7.17 -9.58
C GLN A 34 -9.50 -6.81 -10.35
N GLU A 35 -10.61 -6.61 -9.65
CA GLU A 35 -11.93 -6.28 -10.21
C GLU A 35 -12.23 -4.77 -10.29
N ILE A 36 -11.45 -3.92 -9.60
CA ILE A 36 -11.69 -2.47 -9.56
C ILE A 36 -11.66 -1.87 -10.97
N ALA A 37 -12.76 -1.29 -11.44
CA ALA A 37 -12.75 -0.47 -12.63
C ALA A 37 -12.20 0.94 -12.31
N GLY A 38 -11.40 1.49 -13.21
CA GLY A 38 -11.06 2.92 -13.19
C GLY A 38 -12.01 3.73 -14.07
N GLU A 39 -12.10 5.03 -13.80
CA GLU A 39 -12.85 5.95 -14.64
C GLU A 39 -12.00 6.41 -15.83
N THR A 40 -12.60 6.37 -17.02
CA THR A 40 -12.03 6.99 -18.23
C THR A 40 -12.48 8.44 -18.35
N GLY A 41 -11.62 9.32 -18.85
CA GLY A 41 -11.89 10.72 -19.03
C GLY A 41 -10.60 11.56 -19.05
N GLY A 42 -10.68 12.77 -19.59
CA GLY A 42 -9.51 13.65 -19.70
C GLY A 42 -8.40 13.02 -20.55
N GLN A 43 -7.27 12.70 -19.92
CA GLN A 43 -6.09 12.10 -20.57
C GLN A 43 -6.07 10.56 -20.54
N ILE A 44 -7.02 9.92 -19.86
CA ILE A 44 -7.13 8.45 -19.79
C ILE A 44 -8.31 8.00 -20.65
N SER A 45 -8.02 7.44 -21.82
CA SER A 45 -9.04 6.93 -22.75
C SER A 45 -9.21 5.41 -22.68
N ASP A 46 -8.18 4.69 -22.21
CA ASP A 46 -8.18 3.24 -22.16
C ASP A 46 -8.66 2.72 -20.78
N PRO A 47 -9.68 1.84 -20.73
CA PRO A 47 -10.16 1.26 -19.47
C PRO A 47 -9.10 0.45 -18.72
N GLY A 48 -8.18 -0.20 -19.43
CA GLY A 48 -7.07 -0.94 -18.83
C GLY A 48 -6.09 -0.01 -18.12
N GLN A 49 -5.73 1.12 -18.74
CA GLN A 49 -4.94 2.19 -18.13
C GLN A 49 -5.65 2.78 -16.91
N ALA A 50 -6.96 3.03 -17.01
CA ALA A 50 -7.75 3.53 -15.89
C ALA A 50 -7.69 2.56 -14.70
N HIS A 51 -7.90 1.27 -14.93
CA HIS A 51 -7.77 0.21 -13.93
C HIS A 51 -6.39 0.22 -13.26
N ILE A 52 -5.31 0.19 -14.06
CA ILE A 52 -3.94 0.20 -13.55
C ILE A 52 -3.66 1.47 -12.74
N SER A 53 -4.15 2.63 -13.18
CA SER A 53 -4.00 3.91 -12.47
C SER A 53 -4.61 3.85 -11.06
N VAL A 54 -5.82 3.31 -10.92
CA VAL A 54 -6.48 3.19 -9.61
C VAL A 54 -5.72 2.24 -8.70
N ARG A 55 -5.38 1.03 -9.16
CA ARG A 55 -4.61 0.07 -8.36
C ARG A 55 -3.25 0.63 -7.93
N ALA A 56 -2.58 1.34 -8.82
CA ALA A 56 -1.32 2.00 -8.53
C ALA A 56 -1.48 3.08 -7.44
N ASN A 57 -2.60 3.83 -7.44
CA ASN A 57 -2.87 4.84 -6.41
C ASN A 57 -3.08 4.19 -5.04
N VAL A 58 -3.85 3.10 -5.00
CA VAL A 58 -4.07 2.32 -3.78
C VAL A 58 -2.74 1.80 -3.23
N LEU A 59 -1.92 1.14 -4.05
CA LEU A 59 -0.62 0.63 -3.62
C LEU A 59 0.32 1.74 -3.13
N SER A 60 0.41 2.86 -3.86
CA SER A 60 1.24 3.99 -3.41
C SER A 60 0.80 4.52 -2.03
N ALA A 61 -0.51 4.59 -1.78
CA ALA A 61 -1.06 5.01 -0.49
C ALA A 61 -0.74 3.98 0.62
N ASP A 62 -0.88 2.69 0.34
CA ASP A 62 -0.66 1.62 1.30
C ASP A 62 0.81 1.41 1.64
N ILE A 63 1.71 1.60 0.67
CA ILE A 63 3.16 1.63 0.91
C ILE A 63 3.50 2.78 1.87
N SER A 64 2.96 3.98 1.61
CA SER A 64 3.18 5.15 2.48
C SER A 64 2.64 4.91 3.90
N THR A 65 1.45 4.31 4.00
CA THR A 65 0.79 3.98 5.27
C THR A 65 1.59 2.94 6.05
N SER A 66 2.03 1.85 5.39
CA SER A 66 2.84 0.79 5.99
C SER A 66 4.17 1.31 6.51
N ARG A 67 4.84 2.17 5.73
CA ARG A 67 6.10 2.81 6.12
C ARG A 67 5.92 3.73 7.32
N LYS A 68 4.91 4.61 7.30
CA LYS A 68 4.62 5.51 8.43
C LYS A 68 4.22 4.73 9.69
N GLY A 69 3.59 3.57 9.53
CA GLY A 69 3.26 2.64 10.60
C GLY A 69 4.44 1.76 11.04
N GLY A 70 5.64 1.94 10.48
CA GLY A 70 6.85 1.19 10.86
C GLY A 70 6.83 -0.28 10.46
N ARG A 71 5.92 -0.71 9.57
CA ARG A 71 5.84 -2.12 9.10
C ARG A 71 6.89 -2.45 8.06
N ILE A 72 7.32 -1.45 7.28
CA ILE A 72 8.38 -1.57 6.28
C ILE A 72 9.36 -0.41 6.44
N THR A 73 10.60 -0.65 6.05
CA THR A 73 11.67 0.35 6.03
C THR A 73 11.49 1.34 4.88
N GLU A 74 12.17 2.49 4.96
CA GLU A 74 12.23 3.46 3.87
C GLU A 74 12.76 2.83 2.56
N VAL A 75 13.78 1.97 2.66
CA VAL A 75 14.39 1.31 1.49
C VAL A 75 13.42 0.33 0.83
N GLU A 76 12.66 -0.43 1.61
CA GLU A 76 11.61 -1.32 1.10
C GLU A 76 10.51 -0.52 0.42
N ALA A 77 10.04 0.55 1.06
CA ALA A 77 9.02 1.44 0.51
C ALA A 77 9.47 2.06 -0.83
N GLN A 78 10.70 2.57 -0.92
CA GLN A 78 11.25 3.13 -2.16
C GLN A 78 11.33 2.08 -3.28
N ARG A 79 11.75 0.86 -2.96
CA ARG A 79 11.78 -0.24 -3.94
C ARG A 79 10.38 -0.55 -4.47
N MET A 80 9.38 -0.62 -3.59
CA MET A 80 8.00 -0.89 -3.96
C MET A 80 7.42 0.26 -4.80
N VAL A 81 7.61 1.52 -4.38
CA VAL A 81 7.16 2.70 -5.14
C VAL A 81 7.74 2.70 -6.55
N LYS A 82 9.04 2.44 -6.70
CA LYS A 82 9.68 2.36 -8.02
C LYS A 82 9.05 1.29 -8.93
N ARG A 83 8.66 0.14 -8.37
CA ARG A 83 7.96 -0.92 -9.13
C ARG A 83 6.57 -0.43 -9.59
N VAL A 84 5.83 0.25 -8.72
CA VAL A 84 4.54 0.86 -9.09
C VAL A 84 4.70 1.91 -10.20
N GLU A 85 5.71 2.77 -10.10
CA GLU A 85 6.01 3.79 -11.11
C GLU A 85 6.41 3.18 -12.46
N ASN A 86 7.21 2.11 -12.45
CA ASN A 86 7.55 1.39 -13.67
C ASN A 86 6.30 0.88 -14.39
N VAL A 87 5.37 0.25 -13.68
CA VAL A 87 4.10 -0.22 -14.26
C VAL A 87 3.30 0.94 -14.84
N ARG A 88 3.19 2.08 -14.14
CA ARG A 88 2.50 3.28 -14.67
C ARG A 88 3.14 3.76 -15.97
N ASN A 89 4.47 3.86 -16.00
CA ASN A 89 5.21 4.34 -17.16
C ASN A 89 5.06 3.39 -18.36
N GLU A 90 5.15 2.08 -18.13
CA GLU A 90 4.98 1.09 -19.19
C GLU A 90 3.54 1.07 -19.72
N THR A 91 2.55 1.19 -18.84
CA THR A 91 1.14 1.31 -19.22
C THR A 91 0.90 2.52 -20.12
N ASN A 92 1.38 3.70 -19.70
CA ASN A 92 1.23 4.92 -20.50
C ASN A 92 1.94 4.77 -21.86
N ARG A 93 3.14 4.20 -21.88
CA ARG A 93 3.88 3.95 -23.12
C ARG A 93 3.11 3.02 -24.06
N PHE A 94 2.50 1.95 -23.56
CA PHE A 94 1.70 1.05 -24.41
C PHE A 94 0.49 1.77 -24.98
N VAL A 95 -0.26 2.51 -24.16
CA VAL A 95 -1.41 3.30 -24.65
C VAL A 95 -0.98 4.36 -25.66
N GLU A 96 0.13 5.05 -25.44
CA GLU A 96 0.68 6.02 -26.40
C GLU A 96 1.08 5.37 -27.74
N GLN A 97 1.63 4.15 -27.70
CA GLN A 97 2.16 3.46 -28.89
C GLN A 97 1.07 2.77 -29.72
N GLN A 98 0.10 2.13 -29.07
CA GLN A 98 -0.90 1.29 -29.74
C GLN A 98 -2.35 1.72 -29.51
N GLY A 99 -2.57 2.74 -28.67
CA GLY A 99 -3.89 3.32 -28.40
C GLY A 99 -4.68 2.63 -27.29
N PHE A 100 -4.19 1.51 -26.74
CA PHE A 100 -4.87 0.72 -25.71
C PHE A 100 -3.89 -0.12 -24.89
N LEU A 101 -4.34 -0.64 -23.74
CA LEU A 101 -3.63 -1.67 -22.98
C LEU A 101 -4.24 -3.04 -23.27
N SER A 102 -3.45 -3.97 -23.79
CA SER A 102 -3.96 -5.31 -24.07
C SER A 102 -4.28 -6.09 -22.79
N ALA A 103 -5.13 -7.11 -22.91
CA ALA A 103 -5.46 -8.00 -21.79
C ALA A 103 -4.21 -8.71 -21.22
N ALA A 104 -3.23 -9.05 -22.07
CA ALA A 104 -2.01 -9.71 -21.64
C ALA A 104 -1.09 -8.78 -20.83
N GLU A 105 -0.92 -7.53 -21.28
CA GLU A 105 -0.16 -6.51 -20.56
C GLU A 105 -0.84 -6.17 -19.22
N LYS A 106 -2.16 -5.95 -19.24
CA LYS A 106 -2.95 -5.74 -18.02
C LYS A 106 -2.74 -6.88 -17.03
N ALA A 107 -2.91 -8.12 -17.45
CA ALA A 107 -2.71 -9.28 -16.57
C ALA A 107 -1.29 -9.39 -16.03
N SER A 108 -0.28 -8.96 -16.79
CA SER A 108 1.11 -8.91 -16.33
C SER A 108 1.33 -7.85 -15.26
N PHE A 109 0.79 -6.66 -15.46
CA PHE A 109 0.84 -5.58 -14.48
C PHE A 109 0.04 -5.91 -13.21
N ASP A 110 -1.07 -6.61 -13.36
CA ASP A 110 -1.86 -7.06 -12.22
C ASP A 110 -1.06 -8.00 -11.32
N ARG A 111 -0.34 -8.97 -11.90
CA ARG A 111 0.54 -9.86 -11.15
C ARG A 111 1.67 -9.11 -10.44
N GLU A 112 2.21 -8.06 -11.06
CA GLU A 112 3.25 -7.24 -10.44
C GLU A 112 2.71 -6.46 -9.23
N PHE A 113 1.51 -5.89 -9.35
CA PHE A 113 0.81 -5.27 -8.24
C PHE A 113 0.46 -6.25 -7.11
N ASP A 114 -0.01 -7.46 -7.45
CA ASP A 114 -0.27 -8.52 -6.47
C ASP A 114 1.01 -8.92 -5.74
N ALA A 115 2.15 -8.99 -6.44
CA ALA A 115 3.43 -9.29 -5.82
C ALA A 115 3.89 -8.19 -4.85
N ILE A 116 3.57 -6.91 -5.11
CA ILE A 116 3.82 -5.82 -4.16
C ILE A 116 2.87 -5.93 -2.96
N ALA A 117 1.57 -6.14 -3.20
CA ALA A 117 0.58 -6.31 -2.14
C ALA A 117 0.92 -7.48 -1.22
N MET A 118 1.29 -8.65 -1.76
CA MET A 118 1.73 -9.81 -1.00
C MET A 118 2.98 -9.56 -0.14
N GLN A 119 3.79 -8.54 -0.44
CA GLN A 119 4.91 -8.14 0.42
C GLN A 119 4.46 -7.18 1.52
N LEU A 120 3.53 -6.27 1.23
CA LEU A 120 2.96 -5.31 2.18
C LEU A 120 2.07 -5.96 3.24
N CYS A 121 1.33 -6.99 2.85
CA CYS A 121 0.28 -7.61 3.65
C CYS A 121 0.78 -8.76 4.54
N ARG A 122 2.10 -8.89 4.72
CA ARG A 122 2.72 -9.87 5.61
C ARG A 122 2.83 -9.38 7.05
#